data_AF-A0AAE1KQP4-F1
#
_entry.id   AF-A0AAE1KQP4-F1
#
_cell.length_a   1.000
_cell.length_b   1.000
_cell.length_c   1.000
_cell.angle_alpha   90.00
_cell.angle_beta   90.00
_cell.angle_gamma   90.00
#
_symmetry.space_group_name_H-M   'P 1'
#
loop_
_entity.id
_entity.type
_entity.pdbx_description
1 polymer ?
#
loop_
_entity_poly.entity_id
_entity_poly.type
_entity_poly.pdbx_seq_one_letter_code
_entity_poly.pdbx_strand_id
1 'polypeptide(L)'
;MVQITSAVAVVTCVVVAAVSVVGQNQATLRRLRAPLTNMDFAQLRENMANPNTVSYYVNCVISKGACDRTGNALKSVVLDQRASLQLCGGCTPDERERVTYVLDTLLINYTDLACELQTSLKWNGLFGTSNPCL
;
A
#
# COMPACT_ATOMS: atom_id res chain seq x y z
N MET A 1 22.31 24.14 64.94
CA MET A 1 22.77 24.66 63.63
C MET A 1 21.60 24.54 62.66
N VAL A 2 21.31 25.62 61.95
CA VAL A 2 20.15 25.84 61.05
C VAL A 2 20.59 25.61 59.59
N GLN A 3 19.60 25.37 58.71
CA GLN A 3 19.56 25.38 57.22
C GLN A 3 19.38 23.97 56.60
N ILE A 4 18.23 23.55 56.04
CA ILE A 4 17.26 24.07 55.00
C ILE A 4 17.71 23.76 53.55
N THR A 5 16.78 23.18 52.76
CA THR A 5 16.68 22.99 51.28
C THR A 5 17.55 21.89 50.65
N SER A 6 17.04 20.94 49.84
CA SER A 6 16.14 21.09 48.66
C SER A 6 15.39 19.76 48.40
N ALA A 7 14.05 19.75 48.39
CA ALA A 7 13.19 19.77 47.19
C ALA A 7 13.08 18.44 46.41
N VAL A 8 12.08 17.64 46.81
CA VAL A 8 11.11 16.85 46.02
C VAL A 8 11.63 16.12 44.77
N ALA A 9 11.93 14.82 44.91
CA ALA A 9 11.90 13.86 43.82
C ALA A 9 10.72 12.90 44.01
N VAL A 10 9.51 13.38 43.71
CA VAL A 10 8.32 12.54 43.58
C VAL A 10 7.61 12.92 42.28
N VAL A 11 8.02 12.30 41.18
CA VAL A 11 7.08 11.94 40.12
C VAL A 11 7.48 10.54 39.66
N THR A 12 6.92 9.57 40.36
CA THR A 12 6.85 8.17 40.00
C THR A 12 6.38 8.06 38.55
N CYS A 13 7.21 7.46 37.71
CA CYS A 13 6.96 7.13 36.32
C CYS A 13 5.65 6.33 36.17
N VAL A 14 4.58 6.99 35.73
CA VAL A 14 3.40 6.33 35.19
C VAL A 14 2.97 7.14 33.99
N VAL A 15 3.20 6.63 32.77
CA VAL A 15 2.14 6.28 31.81
C VAL A 15 2.78 5.35 30.76
N VAL A 16 2.24 4.14 30.70
CA VAL A 16 2.44 3.15 29.64
C VAL A 16 2.02 3.77 28.31
N ALA A 17 2.95 3.96 27.39
CA ALA A 17 2.65 4.07 25.97
C ALA A 17 3.41 2.97 25.24
N ALA A 18 2.88 1.75 25.35
CA ALA A 18 3.15 0.71 24.37
C ALA A 18 2.65 1.24 23.01
N VAL A 19 3.54 1.87 22.24
CA VAL A 19 3.29 2.13 20.83
C VAL A 19 3.39 0.78 20.13
N SER A 20 2.27 0.08 20.07
CA SER A 20 2.08 -1.09 19.22
C SER A 20 2.18 -0.63 17.77
N VAL A 21 3.40 -0.45 17.27
CA VAL A 21 3.65 -0.23 15.84
C VAL A 21 3.06 -1.44 15.12
N VAL A 22 2.09 -1.14 14.26
CA VAL A 22 1.18 -2.01 13.55
C VAL A 22 1.90 -3.22 12.94
N GLY A 23 1.95 -4.33 13.69
CA GLY A 23 2.12 -5.66 13.12
C GLY A 23 0.77 -6.12 12.64
N GLN A 24 0.38 -5.80 11.40
CA GLN A 24 -0.81 -6.42 10.83
C GLN A 24 -0.61 -7.94 10.86
N ASN A 25 -1.51 -8.65 11.54
CA ASN A 25 -1.52 -10.11 11.54
C ASN A 25 -1.57 -10.57 10.07
N GLN A 26 -0.57 -11.33 9.63
CA GLN A 26 -0.46 -11.79 8.24
C GLN A 26 -1.74 -12.49 7.75
N ALA A 27 -2.48 -13.14 8.64
CA ALA A 27 -3.77 -13.75 8.31
C ALA A 27 -4.84 -12.72 7.89
N THR A 28 -4.82 -11.52 8.48
CA THR A 28 -5.75 -10.43 8.13
C THR A 28 -5.39 -9.85 6.76
N LEU A 29 -4.10 -9.64 6.50
CA LEU A 29 -3.61 -9.19 5.20
C LEU A 29 -3.97 -10.17 4.07
N ARG A 30 -3.78 -11.46 4.29
CA ARG A 30 -4.16 -12.49 3.30
C ARG A 30 -5.65 -12.45 2.98
N ARG A 31 -6.52 -12.29 3.99
CA ARG A 31 -7.97 -12.16 3.77
C ARG A 31 -8.34 -10.91 2.99
N LEU A 32 -7.66 -9.79 3.27
CA LEU A 32 -7.86 -8.54 2.55
C LEU A 32 -7.43 -8.65 1.08
N ARG A 33 -6.38 -9.41 0.79
CA ARG A 33 -5.79 -9.56 -0.55
C ARG A 33 -6.39 -10.71 -1.37
N ALA A 34 -7.07 -11.64 -0.72
CA ALA A 34 -7.72 -12.79 -1.35
C ALA A 34 -8.58 -12.44 -2.59
N PRO A 35 -9.34 -11.34 -2.64
CA PRO A 35 -10.08 -10.97 -3.86
C PRO A 35 -9.20 -10.82 -5.11
N LEU A 36 -7.97 -10.32 -4.98
CA LEU A 36 -7.04 -10.16 -6.09
C LEU A 36 -6.47 -11.51 -6.54
N THR A 37 -6.14 -12.39 -5.59
CA THR A 37 -5.57 -13.72 -5.89
C THR A 37 -6.59 -14.73 -6.35
N ASN A 38 -7.84 -14.62 -5.90
CA ASN A 38 -8.94 -15.50 -6.28
C ASN A 38 -9.53 -15.18 -7.66
N MET A 39 -9.24 -13.99 -8.20
CA MET A 39 -9.61 -13.62 -9.56
C MET A 39 -8.75 -14.39 -10.56
N ASP A 40 -9.31 -14.97 -11.62
CA ASP A 40 -8.48 -15.63 -12.63
C ASP A 40 -7.67 -14.60 -13.44
N PHE A 41 -6.50 -15.01 -13.94
CA PHE A 41 -5.65 -14.11 -14.72
C PHE A 41 -6.32 -13.64 -16.03
N ALA A 42 -7.22 -14.45 -16.61
CA ALA A 42 -8.03 -14.03 -17.76
C ALA A 42 -8.97 -12.86 -17.42
N GLN A 43 -9.65 -12.94 -16.28
CA GLN A 43 -10.52 -11.87 -15.79
C GLN A 43 -9.71 -10.61 -15.42
N LEU A 44 -8.52 -10.77 -14.84
CA LEU A 44 -7.62 -9.65 -14.59
C LEU A 44 -7.23 -8.93 -15.89
N ARG A 45 -6.91 -9.68 -16.94
CA ARG A 45 -6.60 -9.10 -18.27
C ARG A 45 -7.79 -8.38 -18.88
N GLU A 46 -8.99 -8.95 -18.79
CA GLU A 46 -10.21 -8.30 -19.27
C GLU A 46 -10.48 -6.98 -18.54
N ASN A 47 -10.34 -6.98 -17.21
CA ASN A 47 -10.47 -5.78 -16.39
C ASN A 47 -9.45 -4.71 -16.79
N MET A 48 -8.20 -5.10 -17.04
CA MET A 48 -7.13 -4.20 -17.42
C MET A 48 -7.18 -3.77 -18.90
N ALA A 49 -8.02 -4.39 -19.73
CA ALA A 49 -8.28 -3.97 -21.10
C ALA A 49 -9.33 -2.86 -21.20
N ASN A 50 -10.14 -2.65 -20.14
CA ASN A 50 -11.19 -1.65 -20.12
C ASN A 50 -10.71 -0.35 -19.44
N PRO A 51 -10.64 0.79 -20.14
CA PRO A 51 -10.13 2.04 -19.58
C PRO A 51 -10.94 2.55 -18.37
N ASN A 52 -12.25 2.32 -18.35
CA ASN A 52 -13.10 2.74 -17.23
C ASN A 52 -12.82 1.92 -15.97
N THR A 53 -12.61 0.62 -16.14
CA THR A 53 -12.25 -0.30 -15.06
C THR A 53 -10.87 0.02 -14.50
N VAL A 54 -9.90 0.29 -15.36
CA VAL A 54 -8.55 0.71 -14.95
C VAL A 54 -8.59 2.01 -14.16
N SER A 55 -9.29 3.03 -14.68
CA SER A 55 -9.46 4.31 -13.97
C SER A 55 -10.15 4.13 -12.63
N TYR A 56 -11.18 3.28 -12.54
CA TYR A 56 -11.85 2.94 -11.28
C TYR A 56 -10.86 2.38 -10.25
N TYR A 57 -10.04 1.39 -10.63
CA TYR A 57 -9.06 0.81 -9.71
C TYR A 57 -7.96 1.79 -9.32
N VAL A 58 -7.44 2.60 -10.24
CA VAL A 58 -6.44 3.63 -9.94
C VAL A 58 -7.02 4.64 -8.93
N ASN A 59 -8.23 5.16 -9.18
CA ASN A 59 -8.93 6.07 -8.28
C ASN A 59 -9.16 5.48 -6.89
N CYS A 60 -9.47 4.19 -6.81
CA CYS A 60 -9.57 3.47 -5.55
C CYS A 60 -8.23 3.47 -4.78
N VAL A 61 -7.12 3.11 -5.46
CA VAL A 61 -5.79 3.03 -4.83
C VAL A 61 -5.35 4.39 -4.29
N ILE A 62 -5.56 5.46 -5.06
CA ILE A 62 -5.22 6.84 -4.65
C ILE A 62 -6.29 7.50 -3.76
N SER A 63 -7.32 6.76 -3.34
CA SER A 63 -8.40 7.24 -2.46
C SER A 63 -9.23 8.42 -3.02
N LYS A 64 -9.31 8.56 -4.35
CA LYS A 64 -10.17 9.55 -5.03
C LYS A 64 -11.56 9.01 -5.38
N GLY A 65 -11.78 7.71 -5.29
CA GLY A 65 -13.04 7.06 -5.64
C GLY A 65 -13.41 5.91 -4.71
N ALA A 66 -14.58 5.31 -4.99
CA ALA A 66 -15.03 4.11 -4.30
C ALA A 66 -14.11 2.91 -4.60
N CYS A 67 -14.02 1.99 -3.65
CA CYS A 67 -13.27 0.74 -3.78
C CYS A 67 -14.19 -0.46 -3.58
N ASP A 68 -14.14 -1.41 -4.49
CA ASP A 68 -14.72 -2.73 -4.30
C ASP A 68 -13.72 -3.65 -3.56
N ARG A 69 -14.05 -4.95 -3.45
CA ARG A 69 -13.18 -5.90 -2.77
C ARG A 69 -11.83 -6.08 -3.49
N THR A 70 -11.84 -6.10 -4.82
CA THR A 70 -10.61 -6.25 -5.63
C THR A 70 -9.74 -5.00 -5.58
N GLY A 71 -10.34 -3.81 -5.69
CA GLY A 71 -9.65 -2.54 -5.57
C GLY A 71 -9.02 -2.35 -4.20
N ASN A 72 -9.71 -2.73 -3.12
CA ASN A 72 -9.13 -2.73 -1.78
C ASN A 72 -7.96 -3.72 -1.63
N ALA A 73 -8.06 -4.90 -2.24
CA ALA A 73 -6.97 -5.87 -2.29
C ALA A 73 -5.76 -5.31 -3.04
N LEU A 74 -5.98 -4.74 -4.23
CA LEU A 74 -4.93 -4.11 -5.04
C LEU A 74 -4.27 -2.96 -4.28
N LYS A 75 -5.06 -2.08 -3.65
CA LYS A 75 -4.57 -0.99 -2.81
C LYS A 75 -3.70 -1.51 -1.66
N SER A 76 -4.15 -2.55 -0.96
CA SER A 76 -3.37 -3.17 0.12
C SER A 76 -2.03 -3.72 -0.35
N VAL A 77 -1.98 -4.22 -1.59
CA VAL A 77 -0.77 -4.76 -2.20
C VAL A 77 0.17 -3.64 -2.67
N VAL A 78 -0.34 -2.65 -3.39
CA VAL A 78 0.44 -1.51 -3.92
C VAL A 78 1.03 -0.67 -2.78
N LEU A 79 0.29 -0.49 -1.69
CA LEU A 79 0.75 0.25 -0.51
C LEU A 79 1.63 -0.59 0.43
N ASP A 80 1.78 -1.90 0.21
CA ASP A 80 2.69 -2.76 1.00
C ASP A 80 4.14 -2.58 0.55
N GLN A 81 4.69 -1.46 0.99
CA GLN A 81 6.11 -1.17 0.92
C GLN A 81 6.73 -1.56 2.25
N ARG A 82 7.58 -2.59 2.23
CA ARG A 82 8.46 -2.88 3.36
C ARG A 82 9.71 -2.01 3.29
N ALA A 83 10.51 -2.06 4.35
CA ALA A 83 11.74 -1.29 4.51
C ALA A 83 12.71 -1.36 3.31
N SER A 84 12.58 -2.34 2.42
CA SER A 84 13.37 -2.49 1.19
C SER A 84 12.94 -1.60 0.02
N LEU A 85 11.90 -0.76 0.16
CA LEU A 85 11.29 0.02 -0.93
C LEU A 85 10.83 -0.84 -2.12
N GLN A 86 10.73 -2.15 -1.92
CA GLN A 86 10.23 -3.09 -2.92
C GLN A 86 8.71 -3.09 -2.88
N LEU A 87 8.11 -3.05 -4.06
CA LEU A 87 6.71 -3.38 -4.23
C LEU A 87 6.42 -4.74 -3.62
N CYS A 88 5.36 -4.81 -2.81
CA CYS A 88 4.85 -6.07 -2.32
C CYS A 88 5.87 -6.82 -1.44
N GLY A 89 6.51 -6.12 -0.50
CA GLY A 89 7.59 -6.70 0.32
C GLY A 89 7.15 -7.90 1.18
N GLY A 90 5.85 -8.03 1.45
CA GLY A 90 5.25 -9.14 2.20
C GLY A 90 4.42 -10.12 1.38
N CYS A 91 4.47 -10.04 0.06
CA CYS A 91 3.54 -10.76 -0.79
C CYS A 91 3.96 -12.17 -1.15
N THR A 92 2.95 -12.98 -1.44
CA THR A 92 3.07 -14.27 -2.11
C THR A 92 3.49 -14.10 -3.58
N PRO A 93 4.02 -15.16 -4.23
CA PRO A 93 4.34 -15.14 -5.65
C PRO A 93 3.15 -14.70 -6.53
N ASP A 94 1.96 -15.25 -6.27
CA ASP A 94 0.75 -14.94 -7.03
C ASP A 94 0.32 -13.46 -6.89
N GLU A 95 0.37 -12.91 -5.68
CA GLU A 95 0.09 -11.48 -5.45
C GLU A 95 1.07 -10.59 -6.21
N ARG A 96 2.35 -10.98 -6.19
CA ARG A 96 3.43 -10.25 -6.87
C ARG A 96 3.24 -10.26 -8.38
N GLU A 97 3.01 -11.43 -8.97
CA GLU A 97 2.78 -11.57 -10.40
C GLU A 97 1.61 -10.70 -10.87
N ARG A 98 0.50 -10.70 -10.13
CA ARG A 98 -0.70 -9.94 -10.46
C ARG A 98 -0.50 -8.44 -10.35
N VAL A 99 0.13 -7.95 -9.27
CA VAL A 99 0.39 -6.52 -9.15
C VAL A 99 1.40 -6.04 -10.18
N THR A 100 2.44 -6.83 -10.47
CA THR A 100 3.40 -6.51 -11.53
C THR A 100 2.70 -6.40 -12.87
N TYR A 101 1.85 -7.36 -13.23
CA TYR A 101 1.06 -7.28 -14.46
C TYR A 101 0.19 -6.00 -14.53
N VAL A 102 -0.48 -5.65 -13.44
CA VAL A 102 -1.31 -4.43 -13.37
C VAL A 102 -0.46 -3.18 -13.57
N LEU A 103 0.68 -3.07 -12.87
CA LEU A 103 1.56 -1.91 -12.99
C LEU A 103 2.23 -1.81 -14.37
N ASP A 104 2.67 -2.93 -14.94
CA ASP A 104 3.25 -2.96 -16.28
C ASP A 104 2.20 -2.54 -17.33
N THR A 105 0.95 -3.00 -17.17
CA THR A 105 -0.15 -2.61 -18.06
C THR A 105 -0.45 -1.12 -17.95
N LEU A 106 -0.41 -0.55 -16.74
CA LEU A 106 -0.53 0.89 -16.52
C LEU A 106 0.61 1.65 -17.21
N LEU A 107 1.85 1.19 -17.05
CA LEU A 107 3.02 1.83 -17.65
C LEU A 107 3.00 1.81 -19.18
N ILE A 108 2.49 0.74 -19.80
CA ILE A 108 2.50 0.58 -21.26
C ILE A 108 1.27 1.20 -21.92
N ASN A 109 0.07 1.00 -21.36
CA ASN A 109 -1.19 1.34 -22.02
C ASN A 109 -1.90 2.55 -21.42
N TYR A 110 -1.56 2.95 -20.18
CA TYR A 110 -2.26 4.00 -19.43
C TYR A 110 -1.27 4.91 -18.70
N THR A 111 -0.28 5.44 -19.42
CA THR A 111 0.83 6.25 -18.87
C THR A 111 0.36 7.42 -18.01
N ASP A 112 -0.73 8.10 -18.41
CA ASP A 112 -1.30 9.21 -17.64
C ASP A 112 -1.79 8.77 -16.25
N LEU A 113 -2.47 7.62 -16.19
CA LEU A 113 -2.93 7.04 -14.92
C LEU A 113 -1.76 6.48 -14.10
N ALA A 114 -0.73 5.94 -14.75
CA ALA A 114 0.50 5.52 -14.08
C ALA A 114 1.21 6.71 -13.43
N CYS A 115 1.31 7.84 -14.14
CA CYS A 115 1.87 9.08 -13.61
C CYS A 115 1.05 9.64 -12.44
N GLU A 116 -0.27 9.65 -12.56
CA GLU A 116 -1.17 10.08 -11.49
C GLU A 116 -1.03 9.20 -10.24
N LEU A 117 -0.97 7.89 -10.43
CA LEU A 117 -0.77 6.92 -9.35
C LEU A 117 0.56 7.17 -8.62
N GLN A 118 1.67 7.29 -9.36
CA GLN A 118 3.00 7.55 -8.79
C GLN A 118 3.03 8.86 -8.01
N THR A 119 2.47 9.93 -8.58
CA THR A 119 2.46 11.26 -7.97
C THR A 119 1.59 11.29 -6.71
N SER A 120 0.41 10.65 -6.76
CA SER A 120 -0.52 10.59 -5.62
C SER A 120 0.08 9.79 -4.45
N LEU A 121 0.79 8.70 -4.75
CA LEU A 121 1.47 7.89 -3.74
C LEU A 121 2.80 8.48 -3.26
N LYS A 122 3.30 9.52 -3.93
CA LYS A 122 4.62 10.14 -3.68
C LYS A 122 5.75 9.10 -3.65
N TRP A 123 5.64 8.07 -4.50
CA TRP A 123 6.55 6.94 -4.49
C TRP A 123 7.28 6.79 -5.83
N ASN A 124 8.52 7.28 -5.85
CA ASN A 124 9.36 7.27 -7.06
C ASN A 124 9.82 5.88 -7.51
N GLY A 125 9.71 4.86 -6.65
CA GLY A 125 10.12 3.49 -6.94
C GLY A 125 8.99 2.55 -7.36
N LEU A 126 7.76 3.06 -7.53
CA LEU A 126 6.58 2.25 -7.84
C LEU A 126 6.74 1.45 -9.14
N PHE A 127 7.32 2.07 -10.17
CA PHE A 127 7.58 1.47 -11.49
C PHE A 127 9.07 1.15 -11.69
N GLY A 128 9.81 0.92 -10.60
CA GLY A 128 11.24 0.61 -10.65
C GLY A 128 12.06 1.79 -11.19
N THR A 129 12.76 1.59 -12.31
CA THR A 129 13.57 2.62 -12.98
C THR A 129 12.77 3.45 -13.99
N SER A 130 11.55 3.04 -14.31
CA SER A 130 10.69 3.73 -15.28
C SER A 130 9.97 4.88 -14.61
N ASN A 131 9.88 6.02 -15.31
CA ASN A 131 9.11 7.17 -14.87
C ASN A 131 7.99 7.45 -15.90
N PRO A 132 6.72 7.14 -15.59
CA PRO A 132 5.59 7.38 -16.49
C PRO A 132 5.23 8.86 -16.69
N CYS A 133 5.84 9.78 -15.93
CA CYS A 133 5.56 11.22 -15.99
C CYS A 133 6.51 12.03 -16.88
N LEU A 134 7.42 11.38 -17.62
CA LEU A 134 8.43 12.02 -18.50
C LEU A 134 8.13 11.71 -19.97
#